data_AF-A0A8K0SC15-F1
#
_entry.id   AF-A0A8K0SC15-F1
#
_cell.length_a   1.000
_cell.length_b   1.000
_cell.length_c   1.000
_cell.angle_alpha   90.00
_cell.angle_beta   90.00
_cell.angle_gamma   90.00
#
_symmetry.space_group_name_H-M   'P 1'
#
loop_
_entity.id
_entity.type
_entity.pdbx_description
1 polymer ?
#
loop_
_entity_poly.entity_id
_entity_poly.type
_entity_poly.pdbx_seq_one_letter_code
_entity_poly.pdbx_strand_id
1 'polypeptide(L)'
;MKRNPGPVVLPILGRKLNPEEPGIPIDVSRANMFDTTYVHPRLRNSMILWEYYTYYIKLLLWFCSGATAGMDQWIGKMSAERHHPSKIFFNKSMKVCPDISKPYRPATPGPQLWHYALRSALIQTPISDVGPSNKQGAVRFIDNGRLEYHRIKNEVVRPDMIVYCTGYQQKFTFLESLDGQAFETRPITEITNVRSIWNRAEPTMGFIGFVRPSLGAIPPLAALQAQLWVLHPLAPRRIPQPLRPEDDPHYRLLSNLDARVTYGLDHESYAYQLALDMGSAPGLWDICNITYHANTTKAWRLRIVWAFGAHFTTKFRLVSPWYWDKAAARPLFFGKIPARVLKSSED
;
A
#
# COMPACT_ATOMS: atom_id res chain seq x y z
N MET A 1 10.26 7.70 -5.29
CA MET A 1 9.16 7.30 -4.39
C MET A 1 7.98 8.23 -4.60
N LYS A 2 6.76 7.70 -4.71
CA LYS A 2 5.57 8.53 -4.97
C LYS A 2 5.07 9.18 -3.69
N ARG A 3 4.74 10.46 -3.77
CA ARG A 3 4.33 11.29 -2.64
C ARG A 3 2.86 11.65 -2.76
N ASN A 4 2.22 11.84 -1.62
CA ASN A 4 0.87 12.40 -1.59
C ASN A 4 0.97 13.82 -2.19
N PRO A 5 0.07 14.22 -3.12
CA PRO A 5 0.06 15.58 -3.66
C PRO A 5 -0.02 16.67 -2.59
N GLY A 6 -0.40 16.32 -1.35
CA GLY A 6 -0.43 17.24 -0.22
C GLY A 6 -1.65 18.13 -0.33
N PRO A 7 -2.75 17.85 0.40
CA PRO A 7 -3.89 18.74 0.36
C PRO A 7 -3.51 20.11 0.90
N VAL A 8 -3.90 21.17 0.18
CA VAL A 8 -3.73 22.54 0.68
C VAL A 8 -4.80 22.76 1.74
N VAL A 9 -4.37 23.08 2.97
CA VAL A 9 -5.24 23.35 4.12
C VAL A 9 -5.52 24.85 4.20
N LEU A 10 -6.79 25.21 4.25
CA LEU A 10 -7.36 26.56 4.16
C LEU A 10 -6.94 27.33 2.87
N PRO A 11 -7.19 26.80 1.66
CA PRO A 11 -6.96 27.52 0.41
C PRO A 11 -7.63 28.90 0.35
N ILE A 12 -8.79 29.06 0.99
CA ILE A 12 -9.54 30.32 1.05
C ILE A 12 -8.73 31.47 1.67
N LEU A 13 -7.72 31.18 2.48
CA LEU A 13 -6.80 32.17 3.05
C LEU A 13 -5.62 32.50 2.12
N GLY A 14 -5.70 32.15 0.84
CA GLY A 14 -4.65 32.38 -0.15
C GLY A 14 -3.46 31.41 -0.06
N ARG A 15 -3.56 30.35 0.75
CA ARG A 15 -2.51 29.33 0.89
C ARG A 15 -2.36 28.55 -0.42
N LYS A 16 -1.11 28.31 -0.82
CA LYS A 16 -0.75 27.53 -2.01
C LYS A 16 0.15 26.36 -1.63
N LEU A 17 0.21 25.35 -2.49
CA LEU A 17 1.15 24.25 -2.32
C LEU A 17 2.58 24.81 -2.37
N ASN A 18 3.37 24.53 -1.33
CA ASN A 18 4.79 24.87 -1.31
C ASN A 18 5.55 23.82 -2.14
N PRO A 19 6.17 24.17 -3.29
CA PRO A 19 6.93 23.22 -4.10
C PRO A 19 8.15 22.64 -3.37
N GLU A 20 8.66 23.36 -2.36
CA GLU A 20 9.83 22.98 -1.57
C GLU A 20 9.49 22.09 -0.36
N GLU A 21 8.20 21.91 -0.04
CA GLU A 21 7.73 20.98 0.98
C GLU A 21 7.17 19.72 0.31
N PRO A 22 8.02 18.74 0.02
CA PRO A 22 7.57 17.58 -0.72
C PRO A 22 6.68 16.73 0.18
N GLY A 23 5.47 16.43 -0.29
CA GLY A 23 4.46 15.68 0.46
C GLY A 23 4.98 14.36 1.05
N ILE A 24 4.28 13.88 2.08
CA ILE A 24 4.60 12.62 2.76
C ILE A 24 4.52 11.48 1.72
N PRO A 25 5.53 10.58 1.64
CA PRO A 25 5.41 9.40 0.79
C PRO A 25 4.17 8.58 1.15
N ILE A 26 3.40 8.18 0.15
CA ILE A 26 2.11 7.49 0.36
C ILE A 26 2.33 6.16 1.10
N ASP A 27 3.49 5.54 0.90
CA ASP A 27 3.81 4.22 1.44
C ASP A 27 4.16 4.25 2.93
N VAL A 28 4.21 5.45 3.54
CA VAL A 28 4.61 5.64 4.94
C VAL A 28 3.60 6.45 5.74
N SER A 29 2.43 6.71 5.16
CA SER A 29 1.41 7.61 5.74
C SER A 29 0.40 6.89 6.64
N ARG A 30 0.74 5.73 7.20
CA ARG A 30 -0.10 5.00 8.18
C ARG A 30 0.51 5.08 9.57
N ALA A 31 -0.33 5.39 10.56
CA ALA A 31 0.01 5.24 11.96
C ALA A 31 -0.08 3.76 12.33
N ASN A 32 0.78 3.28 13.25
CA ASN A 32 1.00 1.84 13.40
C ASN A 32 0.69 1.29 14.80
N MET A 33 0.98 2.02 15.87
CA MET A 33 0.72 1.54 17.23
C MET A 33 -0.78 1.41 17.47
N PHE A 34 -1.21 0.21 17.86
CA PHE A 34 -2.60 -0.21 18.08
C PHE A 34 -3.51 -0.22 16.84
N ASP A 35 -2.96 0.09 15.67
CA ASP A 35 -3.64 0.00 14.38
C ASP A 35 -3.21 -1.28 13.64
N THR A 36 -1.90 -1.44 13.44
CA THR A 36 -1.29 -2.58 12.76
C THR A 36 -0.33 -3.36 13.67
N THR A 37 0.09 -2.76 14.79
CA THR A 37 1.01 -3.35 15.77
C THR A 37 0.47 -3.33 17.18
N TYR A 38 0.90 -4.31 17.97
CA TYR A 38 0.46 -4.47 19.36
C TYR A 38 -1.07 -4.52 19.50
N VAL A 39 -1.76 -4.93 18.43
CA VAL A 39 -3.22 -5.05 18.39
C VAL A 39 -3.60 -6.30 19.18
N HIS A 40 -4.56 -6.16 20.09
CA HIS A 40 -5.06 -7.29 20.84
C HIS A 40 -5.64 -8.37 19.90
N PRO A 41 -5.37 -9.67 20.09
CA PRO A 41 -5.77 -10.73 19.15
C PRO A 41 -7.26 -10.75 18.80
N ARG A 42 -8.14 -10.42 19.76
CA ARG A 42 -9.59 -10.31 19.51
C ARG A 42 -9.94 -9.21 18.50
N LEU A 43 -9.24 -8.08 18.55
CA LEU A 43 -9.45 -6.97 17.62
C LEU A 43 -8.80 -7.29 16.27
N ARG A 44 -7.57 -7.81 16.29
CA ARG A 44 -6.79 -8.27 15.12
C ARG A 44 -7.57 -9.25 14.25
N ASN A 45 -8.24 -10.22 14.88
CA ASN A 45 -8.97 -11.28 14.20
C ASN A 45 -10.45 -10.92 13.89
N SER A 46 -10.82 -9.64 14.02
CA SER A 46 -12.18 -9.16 13.78
C SER A 46 -12.25 -8.23 12.55
N MET A 47 -13.47 -8.02 12.03
CA MET A 47 -13.71 -7.06 10.96
C MET A 47 -13.72 -5.60 11.43
N ILE A 48 -13.72 -5.34 12.75
CA ILE A 48 -13.86 -3.99 13.32
C ILE A 48 -12.77 -3.05 12.80
N LEU A 49 -11.52 -3.53 12.74
CA LEU A 49 -10.38 -2.73 12.26
C LEU A 49 -10.54 -2.40 10.76
N TRP A 50 -11.00 -3.37 9.97
CA TRP A 50 -11.26 -3.16 8.55
C TRP A 50 -12.42 -2.19 8.28
N GLU A 51 -13.48 -2.25 9.08
CA GLU A 51 -14.59 -1.30 9.02
C GLU A 51 -14.12 0.11 9.42
N TYR A 52 -13.32 0.22 10.49
CA TYR A 52 -12.67 1.48 10.85
C TYR A 52 -11.89 2.06 9.67
N TYR A 53 -11.06 1.27 8.98
CA TYR A 53 -10.35 1.71 7.78
C TYR A 53 -11.28 2.15 6.67
N THR A 54 -12.43 1.49 6.48
CA THR A 54 -13.43 1.90 5.49
C THR A 54 -13.91 3.32 5.74
N TYR A 55 -14.31 3.63 6.98
CA TYR A 55 -14.76 4.98 7.33
C TYR A 55 -13.62 5.99 7.26
N TYR A 56 -12.48 5.67 7.85
CA TYR A 56 -11.30 6.54 7.88
C TYR A 56 -10.85 6.93 6.46
N ILE A 57 -10.68 5.95 5.56
CA ILE A 57 -10.23 6.19 4.19
C ILE A 57 -11.28 6.98 3.41
N LYS A 58 -12.56 6.62 3.49
CA LYS A 58 -13.63 7.35 2.77
C LYS A 58 -13.72 8.80 3.25
N LEU A 59 -13.63 9.02 4.55
CA LEU A 59 -13.65 10.35 5.16
C LEU A 59 -12.45 11.18 4.70
N LEU A 60 -11.24 10.61 4.76
CA LEU A 60 -10.02 11.28 4.30
C LEU A 60 -10.12 11.66 2.82
N LEU A 61 -10.51 10.72 1.96
CA LEU A 61 -10.67 10.96 0.52
C LEU A 61 -11.71 12.05 0.23
N TRP A 62 -12.84 12.01 0.94
CA TRP A 62 -13.90 13.01 0.80
C TRP A 62 -13.42 14.39 1.23
N PHE A 63 -12.76 14.53 2.38
CA PHE A 63 -12.22 15.82 2.80
C PHE A 63 -11.19 16.36 1.80
N CYS A 64 -10.26 15.52 1.34
CA CYS A 64 -9.17 15.94 0.44
C CYS A 64 -9.62 16.27 -0.98
N SER A 65 -10.67 15.62 -1.49
CA SER A 65 -11.00 15.66 -2.93
C SER A 65 -12.49 15.70 -3.29
N GLY A 66 -13.37 15.56 -2.30
CA GLY A 66 -14.82 15.48 -2.48
C GLY A 66 -15.35 14.12 -2.94
N ALA A 67 -14.46 13.18 -3.30
CA ALA A 67 -14.82 11.83 -3.74
C ALA A 67 -14.43 10.78 -2.70
N THR A 68 -15.19 9.68 -2.64
CA THR A 68 -14.94 8.56 -1.70
C THR A 68 -14.40 7.30 -2.40
N ALA A 69 -14.40 7.26 -3.73
CA ALA A 69 -13.98 6.09 -4.51
C ALA A 69 -12.46 5.97 -4.68
N GLY A 70 -11.75 7.09 -4.51
CA GLY A 70 -10.33 7.26 -4.73
C GLY A 70 -10.01 8.75 -4.63
N MET A 71 -8.73 9.10 -4.61
CA MET A 71 -8.34 10.51 -4.53
C MET A 71 -8.78 11.22 -5.82
N ASP A 72 -9.67 12.21 -5.71
CA ASP A 72 -10.24 12.93 -6.86
C ASP A 72 -10.85 12.01 -7.95
N GLN A 73 -11.32 10.82 -7.55
CA GLN A 73 -11.96 9.86 -8.45
C GLN A 73 -13.48 10.00 -8.38
N TRP A 74 -14.04 10.85 -9.24
CA TRP A 74 -15.48 11.12 -9.29
C TRP A 74 -16.26 10.13 -10.16
N ILE A 75 -15.56 9.37 -11.01
CA ILE A 75 -16.13 8.39 -11.92
C ILE A 75 -15.31 7.09 -11.95
N GLY A 76 -15.86 6.02 -12.54
CA GLY A 76 -15.16 4.74 -12.69
C GLY A 76 -14.95 4.00 -11.37
N LYS A 77 -15.80 4.24 -10.37
CA LYS A 77 -15.74 3.57 -9.07
C LYS A 77 -15.86 2.05 -9.20
N MET A 78 -15.24 1.33 -8.26
CA MET A 78 -15.46 -0.11 -8.11
C MET A 78 -16.92 -0.39 -7.72
N SER A 79 -17.40 -1.60 -8.01
CA SER A 79 -18.73 -2.03 -7.54
C SER A 79 -18.80 -1.99 -6.01
N ALA A 80 -19.98 -1.71 -5.46
CA ALA A 80 -20.16 -1.54 -4.02
C ALA A 80 -19.66 -2.76 -3.22
N GLU A 81 -19.92 -3.97 -3.71
CA GLU A 81 -19.47 -5.25 -3.13
C GLU A 81 -17.95 -5.38 -2.99
N ARG A 82 -17.20 -4.76 -3.92
CA ARG A 82 -15.74 -4.79 -3.97
C ARG A 82 -15.11 -3.54 -3.34
N HIS A 83 -15.88 -2.49 -3.11
CA HIS A 83 -15.39 -1.20 -2.64
C HIS A 83 -15.19 -1.17 -1.12
N HIS A 84 -14.26 -2.01 -0.65
CA HIS A 84 -13.88 -2.14 0.75
C HIS A 84 -12.35 -2.31 0.86
N PRO A 85 -11.64 -1.61 1.76
CA PRO A 85 -10.18 -1.66 1.88
C PRO A 85 -9.60 -3.06 2.05
N SER A 86 -10.32 -3.96 2.71
CA SER A 86 -9.90 -5.37 2.86
C SER A 86 -9.89 -6.17 1.56
N LYS A 87 -10.46 -5.64 0.46
CA LYS A 87 -10.64 -6.36 -0.81
C LYS A 87 -9.94 -5.69 -2.00
N ILE A 88 -9.26 -4.57 -1.78
CA ILE A 88 -8.75 -3.73 -2.87
C ILE A 88 -7.24 -3.51 -2.79
N PHE A 89 -6.66 -3.31 -3.97
CA PHE A 89 -5.29 -2.82 -4.11
C PHE A 89 -5.34 -1.34 -4.46
N PHE A 90 -4.69 -0.51 -3.66
CA PHE A 90 -4.64 0.93 -3.89
C PHE A 90 -3.70 1.24 -5.06
N ASN A 91 -4.23 1.92 -6.07
CA ASN A 91 -3.42 2.52 -7.12
C ASN A 91 -2.92 3.89 -6.64
N LYS A 92 -1.60 4.07 -6.60
CA LYS A 92 -0.99 5.34 -6.17
C LYS A 92 -1.05 6.42 -7.25
N SER A 93 -1.61 6.15 -8.43
CA SER A 93 -1.64 7.05 -9.56
C SER A 93 -2.88 7.90 -9.66
N MET A 94 -2.64 9.21 -9.66
CA MET A 94 -3.66 10.24 -9.76
C MET A 94 -3.58 11.02 -11.07
N LYS A 95 -2.59 10.70 -11.94
CA LYS A 95 -2.27 11.54 -13.10
C LYS A 95 -3.44 11.70 -14.07
N VAL A 96 -4.26 10.66 -14.20
CA VAL A 96 -5.41 10.64 -15.13
C VAL A 96 -6.70 11.12 -14.47
N CYS A 97 -6.75 11.18 -13.13
CA CYS A 97 -7.96 11.50 -12.38
C CYS A 97 -8.53 12.88 -12.73
N PRO A 98 -7.71 13.96 -12.87
CA PRO A 98 -8.21 15.26 -13.28
C PRO A 98 -8.97 15.20 -14.62
N ASP A 99 -8.47 14.47 -15.61
CA ASP A 99 -9.04 14.42 -16.96
C ASP A 99 -10.37 13.65 -16.97
N ILE A 100 -10.40 12.49 -16.32
CA ILE A 100 -11.61 11.64 -16.28
C ILE A 100 -12.69 12.24 -15.38
N SER A 101 -12.30 12.90 -14.28
CA SER A 101 -13.23 13.37 -13.25
C SER A 101 -13.75 14.78 -13.50
N LYS A 102 -12.98 15.65 -14.21
CA LYS A 102 -13.36 17.06 -14.46
C LYS A 102 -14.80 17.25 -14.93
N PRO A 103 -15.34 16.45 -15.88
CA PRO A 103 -16.71 16.60 -16.36
C PRO A 103 -17.79 16.21 -15.35
N TYR A 104 -17.44 15.46 -14.31
CA TYR A 104 -18.36 14.93 -13.30
C TYR A 104 -18.32 15.71 -11.98
N ARG A 105 -17.49 16.75 -11.89
CA ARG A 105 -17.47 17.64 -10.73
C ARG A 105 -18.71 18.55 -10.75
N PRO A 106 -19.27 18.90 -9.58
CA PRO A 106 -20.35 19.87 -9.51
C PRO A 106 -19.95 21.19 -10.18
N ALA A 107 -20.72 21.63 -11.19
CA ALA A 107 -20.49 22.88 -11.92
C ALA A 107 -21.75 23.76 -11.97
N THR A 108 -22.94 23.16 -11.84
CA THR A 108 -24.22 23.86 -11.89
C THR A 108 -24.60 24.44 -10.52
N PRO A 109 -25.11 25.68 -10.45
CA PRO A 109 -25.58 26.29 -9.21
C PRO A 109 -26.60 25.39 -8.48
N GLY A 110 -26.36 25.16 -7.18
CA GLY A 110 -27.23 24.33 -6.34
C GLY A 110 -26.52 23.83 -5.09
N PRO A 111 -27.22 23.06 -4.23
CA PRO A 111 -26.68 22.58 -2.96
C PRO A 111 -25.38 21.79 -3.12
N GLN A 112 -25.27 20.96 -4.16
CA GLN A 112 -24.08 20.15 -4.44
C GLN A 112 -22.85 21.02 -4.77
N LEU A 113 -23.02 22.08 -5.55
CA LEU A 113 -21.94 23.03 -5.85
C LEU A 113 -21.55 23.81 -4.60
N TRP A 114 -22.52 24.21 -3.77
CA TRP A 114 -22.25 24.90 -2.50
C TRP A 114 -21.45 24.04 -1.53
N HIS A 115 -21.85 22.77 -1.32
CA HIS A 115 -21.10 21.82 -0.50
C HIS A 115 -19.69 21.57 -1.04
N TYR A 116 -19.56 21.43 -2.37
CA TYR A 116 -18.26 21.28 -3.01
C TYR A 116 -17.37 22.51 -2.80
N ALA A 117 -17.92 23.72 -3.01
CA ALA A 117 -17.21 24.99 -2.84
C ALA A 117 -16.76 25.17 -1.39
N LEU A 118 -17.65 25.00 -0.41
CA LEU A 118 -17.36 25.09 1.01
C LEU A 118 -16.24 24.13 1.43
N ARG A 119 -16.33 22.86 1.01
CA ARG A 119 -15.30 21.86 1.32
C ARG A 119 -13.96 22.23 0.65
N SER A 120 -13.98 22.61 -0.64
CA SER A 120 -12.77 22.98 -1.38
C SER A 120 -12.07 24.23 -0.82
N ALA A 121 -12.85 25.15 -0.21
CA ALA A 121 -12.32 26.31 0.47
C ALA A 121 -11.53 25.97 1.74
N LEU A 122 -11.81 24.81 2.35
CA LEU A 122 -11.15 24.32 3.56
C LEU A 122 -9.98 23.38 3.23
N ILE A 123 -10.16 22.42 2.33
CA ILE A 123 -9.14 21.44 1.96
C ILE A 123 -9.28 21.10 0.47
N GLN A 124 -8.20 21.17 -0.30
CA GLN A 124 -8.25 20.78 -1.72
C GLN A 124 -6.95 20.15 -2.20
N THR A 125 -7.07 19.03 -2.91
CA THR A 125 -5.98 18.46 -3.71
C THR A 125 -5.84 19.26 -5.01
N PRO A 126 -4.62 19.70 -5.39
CA PRO A 126 -4.41 20.46 -6.62
C PRO A 126 -4.92 19.71 -7.85
N ILE A 127 -5.62 20.43 -8.73
CA ILE A 127 -6.13 19.91 -10.00
C ILE A 127 -5.17 20.41 -11.08
N SER A 128 -4.51 19.49 -11.79
CA SER A 128 -3.73 19.85 -12.97
C SER A 128 -4.63 19.94 -14.19
N ASP A 129 -4.48 21.01 -14.98
CA ASP A 129 -5.09 21.11 -16.31
C ASP A 129 -4.15 20.47 -17.33
N VAL A 130 -4.62 19.42 -18.01
CA VAL A 130 -3.95 18.82 -19.16
C VAL A 130 -4.96 18.73 -20.31
N GLY A 131 -4.54 19.12 -21.51
CA GLY A 131 -5.39 19.17 -22.71
C GLY A 131 -5.39 17.85 -23.49
N PRO A 132 -6.53 17.44 -24.09
CA PRO A 132 -6.60 16.23 -24.91
C PRO A 132 -6.03 16.42 -26.33
N SER A 133 -5.50 15.33 -26.92
CA SER A 133 -5.01 15.21 -28.31
C SER A 133 -5.66 14.00 -28.99
N ASN A 134 -5.98 14.08 -30.29
CA ASN A 134 -6.94 13.19 -30.99
C ASN A 134 -6.49 12.81 -32.42
N LYS A 135 -6.47 11.49 -32.79
CA LYS A 135 -6.56 10.83 -34.14
C LYS A 135 -6.98 9.31 -33.95
N GLN A 136 -8.06 8.82 -34.62
CA GLN A 136 -8.29 7.83 -35.73
C GLN A 136 -8.27 6.29 -35.36
N GLY A 137 -9.27 5.48 -35.81
CA GLY A 137 -9.60 4.09 -35.35
C GLY A 137 -11.12 3.73 -35.32
N ALA A 138 -11.71 2.73 -34.62
CA ALA A 138 -13.16 2.69 -34.20
C ALA A 138 -13.43 1.61 -33.11
N VAL A 139 -14.12 1.93 -32.01
CA VAL A 139 -14.41 1.10 -30.83
C VAL A 139 -15.87 1.29 -30.44
N ARG A 140 -16.55 0.17 -30.18
CA ARG A 140 -17.93 0.11 -29.67
C ARG A 140 -17.91 -0.17 -28.17
N PHE A 141 -18.50 0.71 -27.37
CA PHE A 141 -18.65 0.49 -25.93
C PHE A 141 -19.90 -0.35 -25.65
N ILE A 142 -19.81 -1.23 -24.64
CA ILE A 142 -20.92 -2.06 -24.16
C ILE A 142 -21.62 -1.32 -23.02
N ASP A 143 -22.96 -1.34 -22.99
CA ASP A 143 -23.73 -0.77 -21.89
C ASP A 143 -23.41 -1.50 -20.58
N ASN A 144 -22.93 -0.74 -19.61
CA ASN A 144 -22.63 -1.22 -18.27
C ASN A 144 -23.46 -0.49 -17.20
N GLY A 145 -24.46 0.30 -17.60
CA GLY A 145 -25.34 1.07 -16.72
C GLY A 145 -24.66 2.26 -16.02
N ARG A 146 -23.47 2.67 -16.44
CA ARG A 146 -22.70 3.74 -15.78
C ARG A 146 -22.72 5.06 -16.55
N LEU A 147 -22.45 6.15 -15.84
CA LEU A 147 -22.48 7.51 -16.38
C LEU A 147 -21.48 7.71 -17.53
N GLU A 148 -20.33 7.02 -17.50
CA GLU A 148 -19.36 7.04 -18.60
C GLU A 148 -19.95 6.47 -19.90
N TYR A 149 -20.72 5.38 -19.81
CA TYR A 149 -21.35 4.76 -20.98
C TYR A 149 -22.41 5.70 -21.55
N HIS A 150 -23.28 6.28 -20.72
CA HIS A 150 -24.33 7.19 -21.21
C HIS A 150 -23.79 8.43 -21.93
N ARG A 151 -22.56 8.84 -21.61
CA ARG A 151 -21.87 9.92 -22.32
C ARG A 151 -21.34 9.47 -23.68
N ILE A 152 -20.71 8.30 -23.76
CA ILE A 152 -20.01 7.84 -24.96
C ILE A 152 -20.82 6.91 -25.88
N LYS A 153 -22.03 6.50 -25.46
CA LYS A 153 -22.87 5.54 -26.21
C LYS A 153 -23.22 5.98 -27.64
N ASN A 154 -23.24 7.29 -27.89
CA ASN A 154 -23.52 7.88 -29.20
C ASN A 154 -22.24 8.32 -29.93
N GLU A 155 -21.08 8.14 -29.31
CA GLU A 155 -19.77 8.51 -29.85
C GLU A 155 -19.19 7.31 -30.61
N VAL A 156 -18.68 7.55 -31.82
CA VAL A 156 -17.82 6.58 -32.51
C VAL A 156 -16.39 6.89 -32.09
N VAL A 157 -15.91 6.28 -31.01
CA VAL A 157 -14.51 6.45 -30.55
C VAL A 157 -13.61 5.62 -31.42
N ARG A 158 -12.42 6.11 -31.76
CA ARG A 158 -11.61 5.58 -32.84
C ARG A 158 -10.12 5.55 -32.44
N PRO A 159 -9.59 4.47 -31.83
CA PRO A 159 -8.21 4.46 -31.32
C PRO A 159 -7.16 3.90 -32.29
N ASP A 160 -5.99 4.52 -32.32
CA ASP A 160 -4.81 4.06 -33.08
C ASP A 160 -4.08 2.88 -32.39
N MET A 161 -4.26 2.72 -31.08
CA MET A 161 -3.60 1.69 -30.27
C MET A 161 -4.54 1.20 -29.16
N ILE A 162 -4.52 -0.12 -28.94
CA ILE A 162 -5.20 -0.76 -27.81
C ILE A 162 -4.14 -1.28 -26.85
N VAL A 163 -4.15 -0.78 -25.61
CA VAL A 163 -3.23 -1.23 -24.56
C VAL A 163 -3.99 -2.14 -23.58
N TYR A 164 -3.63 -3.42 -23.56
CA TYR A 164 -4.22 -4.39 -22.63
C TYR A 164 -3.56 -4.30 -21.25
N CYS A 165 -4.21 -3.57 -20.34
CA CYS A 165 -3.80 -3.47 -18.94
C CYS A 165 -4.39 -4.61 -18.07
N THR A 166 -4.40 -5.84 -18.58
CA THR A 166 -5.08 -7.02 -17.95
C THR A 166 -4.27 -7.68 -16.82
N GLY A 167 -2.98 -7.30 -16.67
CA GLY A 167 -2.10 -7.79 -15.62
C GLY A 167 -1.23 -8.98 -16.06
N TYR A 168 -0.61 -9.64 -15.08
CA TYR A 168 0.35 -10.73 -15.30
C TYR A 168 -0.02 -11.98 -14.49
N GLN A 169 0.44 -13.14 -14.97
CA GLN A 169 0.44 -14.42 -14.27
C GLN A 169 1.87 -14.78 -13.84
N GLN A 170 2.00 -15.61 -12.80
CA GLN A 170 3.28 -16.11 -12.31
C GLN A 170 3.44 -17.57 -12.75
N LYS A 171 4.59 -17.92 -13.33
CA LYS A 171 4.95 -19.28 -13.75
C LYS A 171 6.43 -19.54 -13.46
N PHE A 172 6.78 -20.76 -13.08
CA PHE A 172 8.13 -21.17 -12.72
C PHE A 172 8.57 -22.39 -13.53
N THR A 173 8.78 -22.20 -14.84
CA THR A 173 9.07 -23.29 -15.78
C THR A 173 10.31 -24.10 -15.43
N PHE A 174 11.30 -23.50 -14.76
CA PHE A 174 12.49 -24.20 -14.30
C PHE A 174 12.22 -25.21 -13.17
N LEU A 175 11.14 -25.05 -12.39
CA LEU A 175 10.76 -25.98 -11.32
C LEU A 175 10.01 -27.21 -11.83
N GLU A 176 9.32 -27.10 -12.96
CA GLU A 176 8.62 -28.23 -13.60
C GLU A 176 9.58 -29.35 -14.01
N SER A 177 10.84 -28.99 -14.32
CA SER A 177 11.87 -29.94 -14.72
C SER A 177 12.44 -30.79 -13.56
N LEU A 178 12.20 -30.40 -12.30
CA LEU A 178 12.82 -31.03 -11.13
C LEU A 178 11.99 -32.19 -10.56
N ASP A 179 10.65 -32.09 -10.57
CA ASP A 179 9.78 -33.04 -9.85
C ASP A 179 8.85 -33.88 -10.74
N GLY A 180 8.89 -33.71 -12.07
CA GLY A 180 8.02 -34.44 -13.00
C GLY A 180 6.51 -34.16 -12.85
N GLN A 181 6.12 -33.36 -11.84
CA GLN A 181 4.80 -32.78 -11.67
C GLN A 181 4.82 -31.32 -12.16
N ALA A 182 3.81 -30.95 -12.94
CA ALA A 182 3.68 -29.59 -13.43
C ALA A 182 3.38 -28.60 -12.28
N PHE A 183 4.43 -27.98 -11.74
CA PHE A 183 4.34 -26.78 -10.90
C PHE A 183 3.49 -25.67 -11.56
N GLU A 184 3.36 -25.72 -12.89
CA GLU A 184 2.64 -24.81 -13.76
C GLU A 184 1.16 -24.59 -13.43
N THR A 185 0.53 -25.51 -12.71
CA THR A 185 -0.93 -25.48 -12.46
C THR A 185 -1.34 -25.04 -11.06
N ARG A 186 -0.42 -25.02 -10.09
CA ARG A 186 -0.78 -24.70 -8.69
C ARG A 186 -0.72 -23.19 -8.44
N PRO A 187 -1.76 -22.58 -7.86
CA PRO A 187 -1.68 -21.23 -7.33
C PRO A 187 -0.49 -21.06 -6.38
N ILE A 188 0.21 -19.93 -6.49
CA ILE A 188 1.40 -19.67 -5.65
C ILE A 188 1.11 -19.82 -4.15
N THR A 189 -0.11 -19.50 -3.72
CA THR A 189 -0.57 -19.62 -2.34
C THR A 189 -0.53 -21.05 -1.80
N GLU A 190 -0.66 -22.05 -2.67
CA GLU A 190 -0.60 -23.47 -2.28
C GLU A 190 0.84 -23.94 -2.05
N ILE A 191 1.77 -23.46 -2.87
CA ILE A 191 3.20 -23.78 -2.76
C ILE A 191 3.94 -22.89 -1.75
N THR A 192 3.32 -21.81 -1.26
CA THR A 192 3.87 -20.91 -0.23
C THR A 192 2.95 -20.77 0.99
N ASN A 193 2.57 -21.89 1.62
CA ASN A 193 1.62 -21.91 2.74
C ASN A 193 2.19 -21.44 4.10
N VAL A 194 3.49 -21.13 4.19
CA VAL A 194 4.09 -20.47 5.36
C VAL A 194 4.45 -19.04 5.01
N ARG A 195 3.65 -18.10 5.55
CA ARG A 195 3.84 -16.64 5.37
C ARG A 195 3.98 -16.19 3.92
N SER A 196 3.48 -16.95 2.94
CA SER A 196 3.73 -16.69 1.51
C SER A 196 5.21 -16.72 1.12
N ILE A 197 6.01 -17.58 1.78
CA ILE A 197 7.44 -17.73 1.55
C ILE A 197 7.79 -19.18 1.17
N TRP A 198 7.42 -20.20 1.93
CA TRP A 198 7.77 -21.60 1.62
C TRP A 198 6.62 -22.58 1.89
N ASN A 199 6.79 -23.83 1.48
CA ASN A 199 5.87 -24.92 1.78
C ASN A 199 6.23 -25.59 3.11
N ARG A 200 5.27 -25.67 4.04
CA ARG A 200 5.45 -26.35 5.34
C ARG A 200 5.80 -27.82 5.21
N ALA A 201 5.21 -28.52 4.24
CA ALA A 201 5.46 -29.94 4.02
C ALA A 201 6.87 -30.18 3.43
N GLU A 202 7.40 -29.18 2.74
CA GLU A 202 8.70 -29.26 2.07
C GLU A 202 9.47 -27.94 2.22
N PRO A 203 10.10 -27.69 3.38
CA PRO A 203 10.76 -26.43 3.69
C PRO A 203 12.17 -26.34 3.10
N THR A 204 12.35 -26.75 1.85
CA THR A 204 13.65 -26.78 1.14
C THR A 204 13.84 -25.55 0.26
N MET A 205 12.75 -24.89 -0.15
CA MET A 205 12.75 -23.78 -1.10
C MET A 205 11.92 -22.59 -0.61
N GLY A 206 12.48 -21.38 -0.73
CA GLY A 206 11.83 -20.12 -0.38
C GLY A 206 11.56 -19.23 -1.59
N PHE A 207 10.34 -18.72 -1.69
CA PHE A 207 9.85 -17.77 -2.68
C PHE A 207 9.81 -16.38 -2.08
N ILE A 208 10.63 -15.47 -2.62
CA ILE A 208 10.82 -14.11 -2.07
C ILE A 208 10.23 -13.07 -3.01
N GLY A 209 9.43 -12.15 -2.48
CA GLY A 209 8.87 -11.01 -3.21
C GLY A 209 7.62 -11.33 -4.05
N PHE A 210 7.08 -12.54 -3.95
CA PHE A 210 5.90 -12.97 -4.70
C PHE A 210 4.56 -12.59 -4.06
N VAL A 211 4.60 -11.72 -3.05
CA VAL A 211 3.42 -11.15 -2.40
C VAL A 211 2.96 -9.87 -3.08
N ARG A 212 1.67 -9.54 -2.95
CA ARG A 212 1.12 -8.26 -3.41
C ARG A 212 0.55 -7.45 -2.25
N PRO A 213 1.25 -6.42 -1.75
CA PRO A 213 0.68 -5.53 -0.75
C PRO A 213 -0.47 -4.68 -1.34
N SER A 214 -1.52 -4.47 -0.54
CA SER A 214 -2.66 -3.58 -0.84
C SER A 214 -2.20 -2.14 -1.04
N LEU A 215 -1.32 -1.68 -0.15
CA LEU A 215 -0.66 -0.40 -0.18
C LEU A 215 0.72 -0.56 0.46
N GLY A 216 1.79 -0.30 -0.28
CA GLY A 216 3.16 -0.44 0.22
C GLY A 216 4.14 -0.80 -0.89
N ALA A 217 5.34 -1.25 -0.51
CA ALA A 217 6.38 -1.61 -1.46
C ALA A 217 6.81 -3.08 -1.26
N ILE A 218 7.08 -3.80 -2.35
CA ILE A 218 7.54 -5.19 -2.29
C ILE A 218 8.97 -5.30 -1.75
N PRO A 219 9.95 -4.46 -2.14
CA PRO A 219 11.34 -4.60 -1.66
C PRO A 219 11.53 -4.70 -0.13
N PRO A 220 10.89 -3.88 0.72
CA PRO A 220 11.02 -4.06 2.17
C PRO A 220 10.40 -5.36 2.66
N LEU A 221 9.26 -5.80 2.11
CA LEU A 221 8.67 -7.09 2.46
C LEU A 221 9.56 -8.25 2.02
N ALA A 222 10.09 -8.21 0.79
CA ALA A 222 11.02 -9.21 0.27
C ALA A 222 12.27 -9.34 1.16
N ALA A 223 12.78 -8.23 1.68
CA ALA A 223 13.89 -8.26 2.65
C ALA A 223 13.50 -8.95 3.96
N LEU A 224 12.32 -8.69 4.52
CA LEU A 224 11.83 -9.39 5.73
C LEU A 224 11.54 -10.87 5.45
N GLN A 225 10.99 -11.20 4.28
CA GLN A 225 10.77 -12.57 3.84
C GLN A 225 12.09 -13.33 3.76
N ALA A 226 13.11 -12.73 3.15
CA ALA A 226 14.44 -13.33 3.06
C ALA A 226 15.08 -13.53 4.44
N GLN A 227 14.92 -12.56 5.34
CA GLN A 227 15.41 -12.67 6.71
C GLN A 227 14.76 -13.83 7.48
N LEU A 228 13.44 -13.99 7.39
CA LEU A 228 12.74 -15.11 8.02
C LEU A 228 13.14 -16.43 7.36
N TRP A 229 13.21 -16.47 6.02
CA TRP A 229 13.66 -17.64 5.27
C TRP A 229 15.06 -18.07 5.65
N VAL A 230 16.01 -17.15 5.88
CA VAL A 230 17.38 -17.50 6.28
C VAL A 230 17.44 -18.02 7.72
N LEU A 231 16.64 -17.46 8.63
CA LEU A 231 16.57 -17.93 10.02
C LEU A 231 16.03 -19.36 10.12
N HIS A 232 15.07 -19.72 9.27
CA HIS A 232 14.40 -21.02 9.32
C HIS A 232 15.37 -22.23 9.19
N PRO A 233 16.21 -22.35 8.15
CA PRO A 233 17.17 -23.44 8.01
C PRO A 233 18.44 -23.24 8.83
N LEU A 234 18.96 -22.01 8.99
CA LEU A 234 20.28 -21.79 9.60
C LEU A 234 20.23 -21.64 11.13
N ALA A 235 19.14 -21.11 11.67
CA ALA A 235 19.01 -20.82 13.09
C ALA A 235 17.57 -21.01 13.59
N PRO A 236 16.96 -22.20 13.43
CA PRO A 236 15.56 -22.43 13.79
C PRO A 236 15.27 -22.11 15.27
N ARG A 237 16.27 -22.29 16.15
CA ARG A 237 16.17 -21.95 17.58
C ARG A 237 16.04 -20.45 17.87
N ARG A 238 16.32 -19.58 16.89
CA ARG A 238 16.14 -18.12 17.00
C ARG A 238 14.72 -17.68 16.66
N ILE A 239 13.90 -18.55 16.08
CA ILE A 239 12.47 -18.31 15.87
C ILE A 239 11.78 -18.54 17.24
N PRO A 240 11.24 -17.49 17.89
CA PRO A 240 10.79 -17.58 19.28
C PRO A 240 9.55 -18.47 19.47
N GLN A 241 8.71 -18.58 18.44
CA GLN A 241 7.47 -19.35 18.49
C GLN A 241 7.24 -20.10 17.17
N PRO A 242 6.58 -21.27 17.20
CA PRO A 242 6.20 -21.97 15.98
C PRO A 242 5.38 -21.08 15.06
N LEU A 243 5.72 -21.06 13.76
CA LEU A 243 5.00 -20.30 12.76
C LEU A 243 3.64 -20.94 12.52
N ARG A 244 2.61 -20.41 13.17
CA ARG A 244 1.26 -20.95 13.21
C ARG A 244 0.41 -20.46 12.02
N PRO A 245 -0.32 -21.33 11.31
CA PRO A 245 -1.24 -20.92 10.25
C PRO A 245 -2.30 -19.92 10.72
N GLU A 246 -2.67 -19.95 12.00
CA GLU A 246 -3.70 -19.09 12.58
C GLU A 246 -3.30 -17.61 12.63
N ASP A 247 -2.01 -17.32 12.46
CA ASP A 247 -1.50 -15.95 12.37
C ASP A 247 -1.54 -15.40 10.93
N ASP A 248 -1.90 -16.18 9.92
CA ASP A 248 -1.99 -15.71 8.54
C ASP A 248 -3.21 -14.82 8.22
N PRO A 249 -4.44 -15.15 8.65
CA PRO A 249 -5.64 -14.52 8.10
C PRO A 249 -5.72 -13.01 8.29
N HIS A 250 -5.21 -12.49 9.41
CA HIS A 250 -5.43 -11.09 9.80
C HIS A 250 -4.75 -10.07 8.87
N TYR A 251 -3.65 -10.44 8.22
CA TYR A 251 -2.95 -9.56 7.27
C TYR A 251 -3.33 -9.87 5.82
N ARG A 252 -4.12 -10.90 5.52
CA ARG A 252 -4.53 -11.22 4.14
C ARG A 252 -5.70 -10.35 3.71
N LEU A 253 -5.71 -9.99 2.43
CA LEU A 253 -6.89 -9.35 1.84
C LEU A 253 -7.98 -10.39 1.61
N LEU A 254 -9.23 -9.99 1.89
CA LEU A 254 -10.45 -10.77 1.69
C LEU A 254 -10.86 -10.74 0.21
N SER A 255 -9.98 -11.26 -0.64
CA SER A 255 -10.21 -11.37 -2.08
C SER A 255 -11.27 -12.45 -2.35
N ASN A 256 -12.11 -12.24 -3.36
CA ASN A 256 -13.02 -13.29 -3.81
C ASN A 256 -12.21 -14.46 -4.40
N LEU A 257 -12.78 -15.68 -4.37
CA LEU A 257 -12.13 -16.87 -4.90
C LEU A 257 -11.89 -16.81 -6.42
N ASP A 258 -12.75 -16.09 -7.15
CA ASP A 258 -12.64 -15.84 -8.59
C ASP A 258 -11.73 -14.64 -8.92
N ALA A 259 -11.16 -13.98 -7.91
CA ALA A 259 -10.29 -12.83 -8.14
C ALA A 259 -8.97 -13.28 -8.79
N ARG A 260 -8.53 -12.53 -9.81
CA ARG A 260 -7.23 -12.75 -10.48
C ARG A 260 -6.04 -12.79 -9.51
N VAL A 261 -6.13 -12.08 -8.39
CA VAL A 261 -5.09 -12.06 -7.36
C VAL A 261 -5.69 -12.43 -6.03
N THR A 262 -5.28 -13.60 -5.53
CA THR A 262 -5.71 -14.18 -4.25
C THR A 262 -4.65 -14.06 -3.15
N TYR A 263 -3.41 -13.72 -3.52
CA TYR A 263 -2.25 -13.56 -2.62
C TYR A 263 -2.04 -12.11 -2.14
N GLY A 264 -3.13 -11.33 -2.07
CA GLY A 264 -3.10 -9.96 -1.57
C GLY A 264 -2.93 -9.89 -0.05
N LEU A 265 -2.16 -8.91 0.43
CA LEU A 265 -1.96 -8.70 1.87
C LEU A 265 -1.94 -7.22 2.27
N ASP A 266 -2.17 -6.93 3.54
CA ASP A 266 -1.86 -5.64 4.16
C ASP A 266 -0.37 -5.55 4.47
N HIS A 267 0.28 -4.51 3.96
CA HIS A 267 1.73 -4.36 4.05
C HIS A 267 2.23 -4.24 5.48
N GLU A 268 1.59 -3.40 6.29
CA GLU A 268 2.06 -3.06 7.63
C GLU A 268 1.84 -4.23 8.59
N SER A 269 0.65 -4.85 8.57
CA SER A 269 0.37 -6.04 9.38
C SER A 269 1.26 -7.22 9.00
N TYR A 270 1.51 -7.45 7.70
CA TYR A 270 2.40 -8.53 7.27
C TYR A 270 3.85 -8.29 7.68
N ALA A 271 4.37 -7.08 7.49
CA ALA A 271 5.72 -6.72 7.91
C ALA A 271 5.92 -6.91 9.43
N TYR A 272 4.92 -6.51 10.22
CA TYR A 272 4.95 -6.70 11.67
C TYR A 272 4.85 -8.18 12.07
N GLN A 273 4.00 -8.98 11.42
CA GLN A 273 3.92 -10.41 11.69
C GLN A 273 5.25 -11.11 11.41
N LEU A 274 5.93 -10.80 10.29
CA LEU A 274 7.27 -11.33 10.02
C LEU A 274 8.28 -10.93 11.10
N ALA A 275 8.19 -9.71 11.62
CA ALA A 275 9.07 -9.27 12.71
C ALA A 275 8.78 -10.00 14.03
N LEU A 276 7.52 -10.29 14.35
CA LEU A 276 7.15 -11.12 15.49
C LEU A 276 7.68 -12.55 15.33
N ASP A 277 7.49 -13.13 14.14
CA ASP A 277 7.97 -14.47 13.79
C ASP A 277 9.49 -14.61 13.91
N MET A 278 10.24 -13.53 13.66
CA MET A 278 11.69 -13.51 13.81
C MET A 278 12.18 -13.12 15.21
N GLY A 279 11.27 -12.70 16.10
CA GLY A 279 11.64 -12.10 17.39
C GLY A 279 12.36 -10.75 17.26
N SER A 280 12.18 -10.05 16.13
CA SER A 280 12.87 -8.80 15.79
C SER A 280 11.99 -7.55 15.92
N ALA A 281 10.76 -7.71 16.41
CA ALA A 281 9.85 -6.61 16.71
C ALA A 281 10.25 -5.95 18.06
N PRO A 282 10.75 -4.70 18.07
CA PRO A 282 11.20 -4.05 19.30
C PRO A 282 10.02 -3.62 20.16
N GLY A 283 9.95 -4.07 21.41
CA GLY A 283 8.94 -3.66 22.37
C GLY A 283 9.21 -2.28 23.00
N LEU A 284 8.29 -1.81 23.83
CA LEU A 284 8.42 -0.52 24.53
C LEU A 284 9.70 -0.46 25.36
N TRP A 285 10.02 -1.54 26.08
CA TRP A 285 11.22 -1.62 26.92
C TRP A 285 12.52 -1.59 26.11
N ASP A 286 12.56 -2.28 24.96
CA ASP A 286 13.72 -2.23 24.06
C ASP A 286 13.97 -0.80 23.60
N ILE A 287 12.92 -0.09 23.19
CA ILE A 287 13.02 1.30 22.75
C ILE A 287 13.43 2.21 23.91
N CYS A 288 12.85 2.05 25.10
CA CYS A 288 13.25 2.80 26.28
C CYS A 288 14.73 2.59 26.59
N ASN A 289 15.21 1.35 26.58
CA ASN A 289 16.60 1.00 26.83
C ASN A 289 17.56 1.60 25.78
N ILE A 290 17.24 1.44 24.49
CA ILE A 290 18.00 2.04 23.39
C ILE A 290 18.06 3.56 23.54
N THR A 291 16.93 4.20 23.84
CA THR A 291 16.88 5.66 24.00
C THR A 291 17.63 6.17 25.23
N TYR A 292 17.64 5.41 26.32
CA TYR A 292 18.39 5.73 27.53
C TYR A 292 19.89 5.72 27.26
N HIS A 293 20.39 4.69 26.57
CA HIS A 293 21.82 4.57 26.25
C HIS A 293 22.29 5.46 25.09
N ALA A 294 21.39 5.88 24.19
CA ALA A 294 21.76 6.69 23.03
C ALA A 294 22.21 8.13 23.36
N ASN A 295 22.05 8.60 24.60
CA ASN A 295 22.49 9.90 25.14
C ASN A 295 22.43 11.07 24.15
N THR A 296 21.30 11.21 23.44
CA THR A 296 21.12 12.19 22.36
C THR A 296 19.80 12.91 22.48
N THR A 297 19.80 14.22 22.22
CA THR A 297 18.60 15.08 22.16
C THR A 297 17.58 14.64 21.09
N LYS A 298 17.95 13.68 20.22
CA LYS A 298 17.08 13.09 19.20
C LYS A 298 16.40 11.78 19.64
N ALA A 299 16.64 11.28 20.85
CA ALA A 299 16.14 9.98 21.31
C ALA A 299 14.60 9.91 21.38
N TRP A 300 13.92 11.02 21.72
CA TRP A 300 12.45 11.09 21.70
C TRP A 300 11.87 10.87 20.29
N ARG A 301 12.61 11.22 19.22
CA ARG A 301 12.17 10.99 17.84
C ARG A 301 12.09 9.51 17.52
N LEU A 302 12.98 8.69 18.09
CA LEU A 302 12.92 7.25 17.93
C LEU A 302 11.62 6.68 18.52
N ARG A 303 11.17 7.19 19.68
CA ARG A 303 9.89 6.76 20.28
C ARG A 303 8.70 7.11 19.40
N ILE A 304 8.69 8.30 18.82
CA ILE A 304 7.63 8.72 17.89
C ILE A 304 7.63 7.89 16.62
N VAL A 305 8.80 7.67 16.00
CA VAL A 305 8.90 6.86 14.77
C VAL A 305 8.58 5.39 15.06
N TRP A 306 8.96 4.89 16.24
CA TRP A 306 8.59 3.55 16.66
C TRP A 306 7.07 3.40 16.83
N ALA A 307 6.40 4.36 17.48
CA ALA A 307 4.96 4.31 17.72
C ALA A 307 4.14 4.60 16.44
N PHE A 308 4.46 5.69 15.73
CA PHE A 308 3.62 6.23 14.67
C PHE A 308 4.21 6.11 13.26
N GLY A 309 5.49 5.71 13.13
CA GLY A 309 6.15 5.56 11.85
C GLY A 309 5.90 4.19 11.21
N ALA A 310 5.90 4.19 9.88
CA ALA A 310 5.75 3.02 9.00
C ALA A 310 6.73 1.87 9.32
N HIS A 311 6.38 0.65 8.91
CA HIS A 311 7.18 -0.57 9.07
C HIS A 311 8.29 -0.68 8.04
N PHE A 312 9.29 0.18 8.19
CA PHE A 312 10.55 0.02 7.50
C PHE A 312 11.33 -1.19 8.04
N THR A 313 12.06 -1.87 7.16
CA THR A 313 12.95 -2.98 7.52
C THR A 313 13.92 -2.61 8.64
N THR A 314 14.43 -1.38 8.64
CA THR A 314 15.36 -0.88 9.67
C THR A 314 14.74 -0.78 11.06
N LYS A 315 13.42 -0.56 11.18
CA LYS A 315 12.70 -0.56 12.46
C LYS A 315 12.82 -1.91 13.15
N PHE A 316 12.83 -2.99 12.37
CA PHE A 316 12.98 -4.37 12.84
C PHE A 316 14.44 -4.85 12.91
N ARG A 317 15.40 -3.93 12.76
CA ARG A 317 16.84 -4.16 12.98
C ARG A 317 17.36 -3.41 14.20
N LEU A 318 16.47 -2.90 15.04
CA LEU A 318 16.83 -2.25 16.32
C LEU A 318 17.20 -3.27 17.40
N VAL A 319 16.76 -4.52 17.25
CA VAL A 319 16.99 -5.63 18.15
C VAL A 319 17.47 -6.85 17.37
N SER A 320 17.96 -7.88 18.07
CA SER A 320 18.34 -9.17 17.48
C SER A 320 17.16 -9.86 16.78
N PRO A 321 17.36 -10.85 15.89
CA PRO A 321 18.65 -11.41 15.45
C PRO A 321 19.32 -10.59 14.33
N TRP A 322 18.61 -9.66 13.71
CA TRP A 322 19.11 -8.84 12.60
C TRP A 322 19.57 -7.44 13.03
N TYR A 323 20.09 -7.32 14.24
CA TYR A 323 20.50 -6.04 14.81
C TYR A 323 21.47 -5.29 13.88
N TRP A 324 21.24 -4.00 13.73
CA TRP A 324 22.10 -3.11 12.98
C TRP A 324 22.34 -1.82 13.77
N ASP A 325 23.60 -1.56 14.11
CA ASP A 325 24.08 -0.40 14.88
C ASP A 325 23.55 0.95 14.35
N LYS A 326 23.48 1.10 13.02
CA LYS A 326 23.03 2.34 12.38
C LYS A 326 21.52 2.44 12.21
N ALA A 327 20.74 1.45 12.64
CA ALA A 327 19.28 1.46 12.55
C ALA A 327 18.66 2.62 13.35
N ALA A 328 19.22 2.95 14.52
CA ALA A 328 18.78 4.06 15.36
C ALA A 328 19.37 5.43 14.95
N ALA A 329 20.55 5.43 14.31
CA ALA A 329 21.32 6.64 14.00
C ALA A 329 20.79 7.42 12.78
N ARG A 330 20.07 6.75 11.88
CA ARG A 330 19.31 7.42 10.83
C ARG A 330 17.92 7.70 11.38
N PRO A 331 17.60 8.91 11.86
CA PRO A 331 16.20 9.26 12.10
C PRO A 331 15.46 9.02 10.79
N LEU A 332 14.73 7.90 10.78
CA LEU A 332 14.00 7.37 9.65
C LEU A 332 13.01 8.43 9.19
N PHE A 333 13.39 9.11 8.11
CA PHE A 333 12.54 9.83 7.18
C PHE A 333 11.56 10.86 7.78
N PHE A 334 12.11 11.96 8.32
CA PHE A 334 11.43 13.25 8.21
C PHE A 334 12.17 14.12 7.18
N GLY A 335 11.62 14.20 5.95
CA GLY A 335 11.72 15.40 5.12
C GLY A 335 12.75 15.49 3.99
N LYS A 336 13.97 14.95 4.08
CA LYS A 336 14.99 15.19 3.02
C LYS A 336 15.72 13.93 2.58
N ILE A 337 15.30 13.37 1.45
CA ILE A 337 16.23 12.61 0.59
C ILE A 337 17.02 13.68 -0.16
N PRO A 338 18.35 13.82 0.01
CA PRO A 338 19.12 14.75 -0.78
C PRO A 338 19.00 14.36 -2.26
N ALA A 339 18.66 15.34 -3.11
CA ALA A 339 18.46 15.19 -4.55
C ALA A 339 19.67 14.57 -5.30
N ARG A 340 20.82 14.45 -4.64
CA ARG A 340 22.07 13.90 -5.19
C ARG A 340 22.10 12.38 -5.41
N VAL A 341 21.19 11.60 -4.82
CA VAL A 341 21.21 10.12 -5.01
C VAL A 341 20.47 9.67 -6.28
N LEU A 342 19.81 10.60 -7.00
CA LEU A 342 19.06 10.29 -8.23
C LEU A 342 19.75 10.78 -9.51
N LYS A 343 21.04 11.15 -9.44
CA LYS A 343 21.81 11.67 -10.58
C LYS A 343 23.03 10.81 -10.96
N SER A 344 23.17 9.60 -10.41
CA SER A 344 24.32 8.72 -10.72
C SER A 344 23.94 7.41 -11.42
N SER A 345 22.88 7.42 -12.26
CA SER A 345 22.54 6.27 -13.11
C SER A 345 22.13 6.68 -14.52
N GLU A 346 22.59 7.84 -14.96
CA GLU A 346 22.66 8.23 -16.37
C GLU A 346 24.12 8.60 -16.61
N ASP A 347 24.93 7.56 -16.76
CA ASP A 347 26.11 7.46 -17.63
C ASP A 347 26.26 5.99 -18.02
#